data_AF-A0A957ED85-F1
#
_entry.id   AF-A0A957ED85-F1
#
_cell.length_a   1.000
_cell.length_b   1.000
_cell.length_c   1.000
_cell.angle_alpha   90.00
_cell.angle_beta   90.00
_cell.angle_gamma   90.00
#
_symmetry.space_group_name_H-M   'P 1'
#
loop_
_entity.id
_entity.type
_entity.pdbx_description
1 polymer ?
#
loop_
_entity_poly.entity_id
_entity_poly.type
_entity_poly.pdbx_seq_one_letter_code
_entity_poly.pdbx_strand_id
1 'polypeptide(L)'
;MMLLFALRCLVPLALIFGIGYAMNWMVDRWEAQAAAEESVVLGTAVAIETKGRCWAFKQCAEELREECPGFKAQMTPCWLARTRAEGSLPDECLV
;
A
#
# COMPACT_ATOMS: atom_id res chain seq x y z
N MET A 1 -14.25 55.03 -14.32
CA MET A 1 -13.07 54.32 -13.75
C MET A 1 -13.41 53.14 -12.83
N MET A 2 -14.31 53.27 -11.83
CA MET A 2 -14.58 52.21 -10.84
C MET A 2 -15.16 50.89 -11.40
N LEU A 3 -16.03 50.96 -12.42
CA LEU A 3 -16.73 49.81 -12.98
C LEU A 3 -15.79 48.81 -13.68
N LEU A 4 -14.76 49.32 -14.37
CA LEU A 4 -13.72 48.52 -15.01
C LEU A 4 -12.80 47.83 -13.99
N PHE A 5 -12.55 48.49 -12.85
CA PHE A 5 -11.76 47.95 -11.76
C PHE A 5 -12.52 46.83 -11.03
N ALA A 6 -13.79 47.05 -10.70
CA ALA A 6 -14.65 46.04 -10.10
C ALA A 6 -14.78 44.79 -10.98
N LEU A 7 -14.96 44.98 -12.30
CA LEU A 7 -14.99 43.88 -13.27
C LEU A 7 -13.66 43.11 -13.32
N ARG A 8 -12.53 43.83 -13.31
CA ARG A 8 -11.18 43.25 -13.31
C ARG A 8 -10.81 42.54 -12.00
N CYS A 9 -11.45 42.85 -10.89
CA CYS A 9 -11.23 42.17 -9.60
C CYS A 9 -12.19 41.00 -9.37
N LEU A 10 -13.44 41.11 -9.79
CA LEU A 10 -14.44 40.05 -9.62
C LEU A 10 -14.19 38.86 -10.54
N VAL A 11 -13.74 39.10 -11.78
CA VAL A 11 -13.42 38.02 -12.73
C VAL A 11 -12.33 37.07 -12.23
N PRO A 12 -11.13 37.53 -11.78
CA PRO A 12 -10.11 36.63 -11.28
C PRO A 12 -10.51 35.94 -9.98
N LEU A 13 -11.26 36.61 -9.09
CA LEU A 13 -11.80 35.96 -7.89
C LEU A 13 -12.76 34.83 -8.27
N ALA A 14 -13.74 35.09 -9.13
CA ALA A 14 -14.69 34.08 -9.59
C ALA A 14 -13.97 32.89 -10.27
N LEU A 15 -12.90 33.16 -11.03
CA LEU A 15 -12.07 32.11 -11.64
C LEU A 15 -11.37 31.24 -10.60
N ILE A 16 -10.73 31.84 -9.60
CA ILE A 16 -10.04 31.11 -8.53
C ILE A 16 -11.05 30.25 -7.74
N PHE A 17 -12.20 30.83 -7.37
CA PHE A 17 -13.26 30.10 -6.69
C PHE A 17 -13.82 28.96 -7.56
N GLY A 18 -14.02 29.20 -8.86
CA GLY A 18 -14.48 28.18 -9.79
C GLY A 18 -13.49 27.02 -9.94
N ILE A 19 -12.20 27.32 -10.04
CA ILE A 19 -11.15 26.28 -10.13
C ILE A 19 -11.08 25.48 -8.83
N GLY A 20 -11.08 26.15 -7.67
CA GLY A 20 -11.08 25.47 -6.37
C GLY A 20 -12.30 24.57 -6.19
N TYR A 21 -13.48 25.05 -6.58
CA TYR A 21 -14.72 24.26 -6.53
C TYR A 21 -14.66 23.03 -7.44
N ALA A 22 -14.15 23.19 -8.68
CA ALA A 22 -13.99 22.06 -9.60
C ALA A 22 -13.01 21.01 -9.07
N MET A 23 -11.91 21.43 -8.44
CA MET A 23 -10.98 20.50 -7.79
C MET A 23 -11.64 19.74 -6.65
N ASN A 24 -12.37 20.42 -5.76
CA ASN A 24 -13.07 19.76 -4.65
C ASN A 24 -14.10 18.75 -5.16
N TRP A 25 -14.88 19.12 -6.17
CA TRP A 25 -15.89 18.24 -6.76
C TRP A 25 -15.29 16.95 -7.35
N MET A 26 -14.11 17.05 -7.99
CA MET A 26 -13.41 15.85 -8.48
C MET A 26 -12.86 14.99 -7.36
N VAL A 27 -12.34 15.61 -6.29
CA VAL A 27 -11.83 14.89 -5.11
C VAL A 27 -12.95 14.16 -4.40
N ASP A 28 -14.10 14.81 -4.18
CA ASP A 28 -15.28 14.19 -3.57
C ASP A 28 -15.75 12.94 -4.35
N ARG A 29 -15.68 12.99 -5.69
CA ARG A 29 -16.01 11.84 -6.54
C ARG A 29 -15.06 10.67 -6.34
N TRP A 30 -13.78 10.93 -6.04
CA TRP A 30 -12.76 9.91 -5.83
C TRP A 30 -12.80 9.36 -4.40
N GLU A 31 -13.07 10.20 -3.41
CA GLU A 31 -13.29 9.76 -2.03
C GLU A 31 -14.53 8.87 -1.91
N ALA A 32 -15.60 9.15 -2.66
CA ALA A 32 -16.76 8.27 -2.71
C ALA A 32 -16.43 6.87 -3.28
N GLN A 33 -15.45 6.76 -4.18
CA GLN A 33 -14.94 5.48 -4.68
C GLN A 33 -14.01 4.81 -3.67
N ALA A 34 -13.14 5.59 -3.03
CA ALA A 34 -12.25 5.11 -1.99
C ALA A 34 -13.01 4.60 -0.77
N ALA A 35 -14.11 5.24 -0.36
CA ALA A 35 -14.95 4.77 0.75
C ALA A 35 -15.66 3.43 0.44
N ALA A 36 -16.00 3.18 -0.83
CA ALA A 36 -16.52 1.88 -1.27
C ALA A 36 -15.42 0.81 -1.22
N GLU A 37 -14.17 1.17 -1.59
CA GLU A 37 -13.00 0.28 -1.54
C GLU A 37 -12.39 0.12 -0.14
N GLU A 38 -12.55 1.08 0.78
CA GLU A 38 -11.99 1.05 2.13
C GLU A 38 -12.61 -0.08 2.98
N SER A 39 -13.85 -0.45 2.68
CA SER A 39 -14.48 -1.67 3.22
C SER A 39 -13.76 -2.97 2.82
N VAL A 40 -12.92 -2.94 1.77
CA VAL A 40 -12.11 -4.07 1.28
C VAL A 40 -10.64 -3.98 1.77
N VAL A 41 -10.15 -2.78 2.14
CA VAL A 41 -8.73 -2.55 2.50
C VAL A 41 -8.41 -2.86 3.97
N LEU A 42 -9.41 -3.14 4.83
CA LEU A 42 -9.14 -3.74 6.16
C LEU A 42 -8.68 -5.21 6.09
N GLY A 43 -8.46 -5.74 4.88
CA GLY A 43 -8.06 -7.12 4.66
C GLY A 43 -7.41 -7.35 3.31
N THR A 44 -6.51 -6.47 2.83
CA THR A 44 -5.52 -6.91 1.84
C THR A 44 -4.46 -7.78 2.52
N ALA A 45 -4.91 -8.93 3.03
CA ALA A 45 -4.07 -10.11 3.07
C ALA A 45 -3.71 -10.41 1.61
N VAL A 46 -2.55 -9.92 1.18
CA VAL A 46 -1.91 -10.42 -0.03
C VAL A 46 -1.83 -11.93 0.18
N ALA A 47 -2.67 -12.68 -0.51
CA ALA A 47 -2.59 -14.12 -0.54
C ALA A 47 -1.25 -14.43 -1.17
N ILE A 48 -0.26 -14.68 -0.31
CA ILE A 48 1.01 -15.25 -0.74
C ILE A 48 0.62 -16.59 -1.31
N GLU A 49 0.61 -16.70 -2.64
CA GLU A 49 0.45 -17.96 -3.34
C GLU A 49 1.67 -18.81 -3.00
N THR A 50 1.64 -19.44 -1.83
CA THR A 50 2.70 -20.31 -1.38
C THR A 50 2.62 -21.55 -2.25
N LYS A 51 3.43 -21.60 -3.30
CA LYS A 51 3.79 -22.81 -4.06
C LYS A 51 4.51 -23.87 -3.20
N GLY A 52 4.09 -24.03 -1.94
CA GLY A 52 4.83 -24.72 -0.90
C GLY A 52 5.63 -23.76 -0.02
N ARG A 53 5.86 -24.18 1.21
CA ARG A 53 6.67 -23.43 2.18
C ARG A 53 8.15 -23.58 1.80
N CYS A 54 8.99 -22.58 2.07
CA CYS A 54 10.39 -22.54 1.62
C CYS A 54 11.19 -23.82 1.95
N TRP A 55 10.98 -24.42 3.13
CA TRP A 55 11.63 -25.67 3.52
C TRP A 55 11.24 -26.88 2.66
N ALA A 56 10.04 -26.89 2.08
CA ALA A 56 9.59 -27.92 1.16
C ALA A 56 10.28 -27.80 -0.20
N PHE A 57 10.55 -26.57 -0.65
CA PHE A 57 11.29 -26.30 -1.87
C PHE A 57 12.79 -26.55 -1.71
N LYS A 58 13.38 -26.08 -0.61
CA LYS A 58 14.81 -26.26 -0.28
C LYS A 58 15.14 -27.65 0.27
N GLN A 59 14.15 -28.52 0.48
CA GLN A 59 14.29 -29.86 1.07
C GLN A 59 15.15 -29.85 2.35
N CYS A 60 14.93 -28.88 3.24
CA CYS A 60 15.73 -28.74 4.46
C CYS A 60 15.59 -29.98 5.35
N ALA A 61 16.69 -30.43 5.95
CA ALA A 61 16.69 -31.48 6.98
C ALA A 61 15.89 -31.05 8.22
N GLU A 62 15.39 -32.01 9.00
CA GLU A 62 14.50 -31.75 10.13
C GLU A 62 15.17 -30.90 11.22
N GLU A 63 16.47 -31.11 11.45
CA GLU A 63 17.30 -30.31 12.37
C GLU A 63 17.31 -28.82 12.00
N LEU A 64 17.48 -28.52 10.71
CA LEU A 64 17.43 -27.14 10.20
C LEU A 64 16.03 -26.53 10.26
N ARG A 65 14.97 -27.34 10.24
CA ARG A 65 13.59 -26.84 10.36
C ARG A 65 13.30 -26.36 11.77
N GLU A 66 13.73 -27.10 12.79
CA GLU A 66 13.48 -26.72 14.18
C GLU A 66 14.17 -25.42 14.58
N GLU A 67 15.31 -25.11 13.97
CA GLU A 67 16.04 -23.87 14.24
C GLU A 67 15.55 -22.69 13.38
N CYS A 68 14.96 -22.96 12.21
CA CYS A 68 14.54 -21.95 11.25
C CYS A 68 13.39 -21.05 11.76
N PRO A 69 13.58 -19.71 11.80
CA PRO A 69 12.53 -18.75 12.16
C PRO A 69 11.29 -18.86 11.27
N GLY A 70 11.50 -19.16 9.98
CA GLY A 70 10.43 -19.34 9.00
C GLY A 70 9.55 -20.57 9.25
N PHE A 71 10.11 -21.61 9.87
CA PHE A 71 9.34 -22.81 10.26
C PHE A 71 8.47 -22.54 11.49
N LYS A 72 9.02 -21.82 12.47
CA LYS A 72 8.31 -21.42 13.70
C LYS A 72 7.15 -20.46 13.41
N ALA A 73 7.34 -19.55 12.45
CA ALA A 73 6.37 -18.52 12.12
C ALA A 73 5.52 -18.92 10.88
N GLN A 74 4.65 -19.92 11.06
CA GLN A 74 3.83 -20.50 9.98
C GLN A 74 2.90 -19.50 9.28
N MET A 75 2.53 -18.41 9.94
CA MET A 75 1.64 -17.37 9.43
C MET A 75 2.38 -16.24 8.71
N THR A 76 3.71 -16.33 8.62
CA THR A 76 4.53 -15.34 7.92
C THR A 76 5.35 -16.01 6.82
N PRO A 77 5.59 -15.33 5.70
CA PRO A 77 6.48 -15.88 4.68
C PRO A 77 7.89 -16.08 5.23
N CYS A 78 8.55 -17.14 4.78
CA CYS A 78 9.86 -17.56 5.27
C CYS A 78 10.90 -16.43 5.20
N TRP A 79 10.93 -15.68 4.09
CA TRP A 79 11.86 -14.56 3.90
C TRP A 79 11.67 -13.50 5.00
N LEU A 80 10.42 -13.13 5.33
CA LEU A 80 10.12 -12.12 6.34
C LEU A 80 10.45 -12.61 7.75
N ALA A 81 10.16 -13.87 8.04
CA ALA A 81 10.53 -14.49 9.32
C ALA A 81 12.05 -14.51 9.52
N ARG A 82 12.82 -14.80 8.47
CA ARG A 82 14.28 -14.77 8.50
C ARG A 82 14.83 -13.35 8.61
N THR A 83 14.35 -12.39 7.83
CA THR A 83 14.78 -10.98 7.94
C THR A 83 14.57 -10.43 9.36
N ARG A 84 13.47 -10.80 10.03
CA ARG A 84 13.20 -10.38 11.41
C ARG A 84 14.15 -10.99 12.43
N ALA A 85 14.60 -12.22 12.21
CA ALA A 85 15.51 -12.92 13.12
C ALA A 85 16.98 -12.59 12.87
N GLU A 86 17.38 -12.49 11.60
CA GLU A 86 18.76 -12.28 11.16
C GLU A 86 19.10 -10.79 10.98
N GLY A 87 18.11 -9.90 10.92
CA GLY A 87 18.29 -8.45 10.74
C GLY A 87 18.61 -8.02 9.30
N SER A 88 18.87 -8.98 8.41
CA SER A 88 19.07 -8.76 6.97
C SER A 88 18.36 -9.82 6.16
N LEU A 89 17.98 -9.49 4.92
CA LEU A 89 17.47 -10.47 3.99
C LEU A 89 18.67 -11.21 3.36
N PRO A 90 18.77 -12.55 3.49
CA PRO A 90 19.87 -13.31 2.92
C PRO A 90 19.76 -13.31 1.39
N ASP A 91 20.91 -13.29 0.71
CA ASP A 91 20.98 -13.15 -0.76
C ASP A 91 20.21 -14.24 -1.51
N GLU A 92 20.11 -15.44 -0.93
CA GLU A 92 19.34 -16.55 -1.45
C GLU A 92 17.81 -16.31 -1.50
N CYS A 93 17.32 -15.24 -0.88
CA CYS A 93 15.91 -14.82 -0.90
C CYS A 93 15.65 -13.63 -1.83
N LEU A 94 16.68 -13.08 -2.50
CA LEU A 94 16.56 -11.95 -3.43
C LEU A 94 16.24 -12.38 -4.87
N VAL A 95 16.23 -13.68 -5.16
CA VAL A 95 16.11 -14.27 -6.51
C VAL A 95 14.85 -15.12 -6.63
#